data_AF-M3A0F8-F1
#
_entry.id   AF-M3A0F8-F1
#
_cell.length_a   1.000
_cell.length_b   1.000
_cell.length_c   1.000
_cell.angle_alpha   90.00
_cell.angle_beta   90.00
_cell.angle_gamma   90.00
#
_symmetry.space_group_name_H-M   'P 1'
#
loop_
_entity.id
_entity.type
_entity.pdbx_description
1 polymer ?
#
loop_
_entity_poly.entity_id
_entity_poly.type
_entity_poly.pdbx_seq_one_letter_code
_entity_poly.pdbx_strand_id
1 'polypeptide(L)'
;MFGRRRKNRDAEAPGLADDGEFAPTPGEDETPVPQDGPYDIDDIGEDAVGSRLDLGSVLVPLPPGGQIQVEMAPNGQPQAVHLVTQHGRITISAYAAPKSPGQWREVAAELAESLRRDNATVSIESGPWGRELQGSTPNADLRFLGVDGYRWMIRCVVAGPAGSVTGDSPLVETARSIVAETVVRRGQDPHPVRTPLPVVLPKALAEQLAAAQQQQQAAAQQASQQPTPQQPAPPQQPAPPQQPAPQSRPRHGESGSAMQQLGF
;
A
#
# COMPACT_ATOMS: atom_id res chain seq x y z
N MET A 1 -70.93 37.01 -25.10
CA MET A 1 -70.96 35.76 -25.91
C MET A 1 -69.68 35.71 -26.76
N PHE A 2 -69.22 34.51 -27.12
CA PHE A 2 -68.00 34.15 -27.88
C PHE A 2 -67.71 35.02 -29.14
N GLY A 3 -66.48 35.16 -29.66
CA GLY A 3 -65.17 34.69 -29.17
C GLY A 3 -63.98 34.79 -30.17
N ARG A 4 -62.76 34.60 -29.64
CA ARG A 4 -61.51 34.02 -30.22
C ARG A 4 -60.89 34.48 -31.57
N ARG A 5 -59.63 34.94 -31.41
CA ARG A 5 -58.37 34.65 -32.18
C ARG A 5 -58.21 35.11 -33.65
N ARG A 6 -57.14 35.90 -33.86
CA ARG A 6 -56.40 36.05 -35.14
C ARG A 6 -55.23 35.04 -35.20
N LYS A 7 -54.72 34.72 -36.40
CA LYS A 7 -53.53 33.85 -36.63
C LYS A 7 -52.81 34.21 -37.96
N ASN A 8 -51.47 34.20 -37.95
CA ASN A 8 -50.51 34.19 -39.10
C ASN A 8 -50.54 35.43 -40.04
N ARG A 9 -49.50 35.76 -40.84
CA ARG A 9 -48.03 35.45 -40.93
C ARG A 9 -47.39 36.63 -41.74
N ASP A 10 -46.08 36.86 -41.87
CA ASP A 10 -44.85 36.75 -41.03
C ASP A 10 -43.68 37.22 -41.92
N ALA A 11 -43.04 38.38 -41.67
CA ALA A 11 -41.85 38.83 -42.44
C ALA A 11 -41.03 39.93 -41.72
N GLU A 12 -39.87 39.57 -41.15
CA GLU A 12 -38.55 40.19 -41.43
C GLU A 12 -37.44 39.39 -40.71
N ALA A 13 -36.23 39.37 -41.30
CA ALA A 13 -35.02 38.75 -40.74
C ALA A 13 -34.20 39.80 -39.95
N PRO A 14 -33.32 39.45 -39.00
CA PRO A 14 -32.04 38.74 -39.24
C PRO A 14 -31.75 37.67 -38.14
N GLY A 15 -30.60 36.99 -38.05
CA GLY A 15 -29.44 36.86 -38.93
C GLY A 15 -28.23 36.28 -38.16
N LEU A 16 -27.28 35.69 -38.92
CA LEU A 16 -25.90 35.33 -38.56
C LEU A 16 -25.66 34.41 -37.34
N ALA A 17 -24.79 33.41 -37.54
CA ALA A 17 -24.36 32.47 -36.52
C ALA A 17 -23.43 33.12 -35.49
N ASP A 18 -23.48 32.60 -34.26
CA ASP A 18 -22.57 32.91 -33.17
C ASP A 18 -21.88 31.60 -32.76
N ASP A 19 -20.55 31.58 -32.77
CA ASP A 19 -19.75 30.41 -32.42
C ASP A 19 -19.79 30.18 -30.90
N GLY A 20 -20.00 28.93 -30.50
CA GLY A 20 -20.17 28.56 -29.09
C GLY A 20 -18.88 28.69 -28.27
N GLU A 21 -18.55 29.91 -27.86
CA GLU A 21 -17.40 30.20 -27.00
C GLU A 21 -17.63 29.62 -25.59
N PHE A 22 -16.88 28.57 -25.27
CA PHE A 22 -17.02 27.81 -24.03
C PHE A 22 -16.39 28.57 -22.85
N ALA A 23 -17.07 29.60 -22.36
CA ALA A 23 -16.66 30.35 -21.19
C ALA A 23 -16.61 29.42 -19.96
N PRO A 24 -15.45 29.28 -19.27
CA PRO A 24 -15.38 28.47 -18.06
C PRO A 24 -16.14 29.16 -16.92
N THR A 25 -17.10 28.45 -16.33
CA THR A 25 -17.80 28.88 -15.11
C THR A 25 -16.80 28.98 -13.95
N PRO A 26 -16.61 30.15 -13.31
CA PRO A 26 -15.78 30.24 -12.11
C PRO A 26 -16.63 29.91 -10.88
N GLY A 27 -16.42 28.72 -10.28
CA GLY A 27 -17.11 28.38 -9.03
C GLY A 27 -17.27 26.91 -8.66
N GLU A 28 -16.33 26.02 -9.01
CA GLU A 28 -16.29 24.64 -8.48
C GLU A 28 -14.85 24.28 -8.05
N ASP A 29 -14.71 23.50 -6.98
CA ASP A 29 -13.45 23.05 -6.33
C ASP A 29 -12.56 24.11 -5.63
N GLU A 30 -13.14 25.03 -4.84
CA GLU A 30 -12.46 25.54 -3.64
C GLU A 30 -12.70 24.59 -2.44
N THR A 31 -12.13 23.39 -2.51
CA THR A 31 -11.94 22.59 -1.30
C THR A 31 -11.04 23.38 -0.33
N PRO A 32 -11.40 23.51 0.96
CA PRO A 32 -10.56 24.25 1.90
C PRO A 32 -9.19 23.59 1.97
N VAL A 33 -8.15 24.32 1.58
CA VAL A 33 -6.76 23.90 1.80
C VAL A 33 -6.58 23.61 3.30
N PRO A 34 -6.07 22.42 3.69
CA PRO A 34 -5.73 22.15 5.07
C PRO A 34 -4.74 23.21 5.55
N GLN A 35 -5.02 23.84 6.70
CA GLN A 35 -4.12 24.86 7.25
C GLN A 35 -2.83 24.24 7.84
N ASP A 36 -2.77 22.91 7.96
CA ASP A 36 -1.69 22.15 8.59
C ASP A 36 -1.06 21.14 7.59
N GLY A 37 0.00 21.59 6.92
CA GLY A 37 0.99 20.80 6.16
C GLY A 37 0.48 19.82 5.09
N PRO A 38 1.34 18.89 4.59
CA PRO A 38 2.79 18.79 4.82
C PRO A 38 3.56 20.06 4.40
N TYR A 39 4.71 20.26 5.03
CA TYR A 39 5.51 21.49 4.91
C TYR A 39 6.72 21.31 3.98
N ASP A 40 7.11 22.36 3.25
CA ASP A 40 8.46 22.44 2.71
C ASP A 40 9.42 22.90 3.82
N ILE A 41 10.62 22.30 3.89
CA ILE A 41 11.63 22.70 4.87
C ILE A 41 12.19 24.10 4.60
N ASP A 42 12.16 24.55 3.34
CA ASP A 42 12.58 25.90 2.96
C ASP A 42 11.60 26.97 3.49
N ASP A 43 10.34 26.61 3.78
CA ASP A 43 9.31 27.51 4.31
C ASP A 43 9.33 27.62 5.86
N ILE A 44 9.59 26.51 6.56
CA ILE A 44 9.55 26.46 8.04
C ILE A 44 10.93 26.57 8.71
N GLY A 45 12.01 26.30 7.98
CA GLY A 45 13.38 26.25 8.49
C GLY A 45 13.73 24.99 9.28
N GLU A 46 15.03 24.67 9.32
CA GLU A 46 15.56 23.45 9.98
C GLU A 46 15.24 23.40 11.50
N ASP A 47 15.18 24.55 12.19
CA ASP A 47 14.86 24.60 13.63
C ASP A 47 13.42 24.15 13.95
N ALA A 48 12.50 24.23 12.97
CA ALA A 48 11.10 23.82 13.12
C ALA A 48 10.85 22.32 12.85
N VAL A 49 11.90 21.54 12.56
CA VAL A 49 11.82 20.09 12.32
C VAL A 49 11.37 19.31 13.55
N GLY A 50 11.75 19.73 14.76
CA GLY A 50 11.37 19.06 16.01
C GLY A 50 11.90 17.63 16.12
N SER A 51 11.12 16.73 16.75
CA SER A 51 11.51 15.34 17.02
C SER A 51 11.11 14.34 15.91
N ARG A 52 11.00 14.81 14.66
CA ARG A 52 10.63 13.97 13.52
C ARG A 52 11.75 12.99 13.16
N LEU A 53 11.39 11.80 12.65
CA LEU A 53 12.33 10.86 12.06
C LEU A 53 12.79 11.41 10.71
N ASP A 54 14.05 11.85 10.64
CA ASP A 54 14.70 12.27 9.39
C ASP A 54 14.97 11.06 8.49
N LEU A 55 14.33 11.02 7.32
CA LEU A 55 14.53 10.00 6.29
C LEU A 55 15.27 10.55 5.06
N GLY A 56 16.02 11.63 5.22
CA GLY A 56 16.75 12.32 4.15
C GLY A 56 15.86 13.28 3.39
N SER A 57 14.93 12.76 2.59
CA SER A 57 14.01 13.56 1.75
C SER A 57 12.67 13.91 2.39
N VAL A 58 12.28 13.18 3.44
CA VAL A 58 11.10 13.47 4.26
C VAL A 58 11.45 13.33 5.74
N LEU A 59 10.82 14.13 6.58
CA LEU A 59 10.94 14.06 8.03
C LEU A 59 9.54 13.82 8.60
N VAL A 60 9.32 12.65 9.18
CA VAL A 60 7.99 12.14 9.54
C VAL A 60 7.84 12.03 11.05
N PRO A 61 6.70 12.42 11.65
CA PRO A 61 6.46 12.14 13.07
C PRO A 61 6.28 10.63 13.28
N LEU A 62 6.73 10.13 14.43
CA LEU A 62 6.50 8.74 14.83
C LEU A 62 5.21 8.64 15.66
N PRO A 63 4.19 7.89 15.21
CA PRO A 63 2.97 7.73 15.97
C PRO A 63 3.24 6.96 17.28
N PRO A 64 2.49 7.23 18.38
CA PRO A 64 2.65 6.51 19.64
C PRO A 64 2.55 4.99 19.47
N GLY A 65 3.56 4.25 19.96
CA GLY A 65 3.63 2.79 19.79
C GLY A 65 3.95 2.31 18.36
N GLY A 66 4.21 3.22 17.42
CA GLY A 66 4.62 2.91 16.06
C GLY A 66 5.98 2.23 16.02
N GLN A 67 6.07 1.14 15.27
CA GLN A 67 7.31 0.42 14.97
C GLN A 67 7.80 0.81 13.57
N ILE A 68 9.12 0.82 13.37
CA ILE A 68 9.72 1.14 12.08
C ILE A 68 10.16 -0.17 11.41
N GLN A 69 9.64 -0.43 10.21
CA GLN A 69 10.12 -1.48 9.32
C GLN A 69 10.76 -0.86 8.08
N VAL A 70 11.98 -1.26 7.74
CA VAL A 70 12.69 -0.76 6.56
C VAL A 70 12.64 -1.79 5.44
N GLU A 71 12.28 -1.34 4.24
CA GLU A 71 12.43 -2.07 3.00
C GLU A 71 13.80 -1.70 2.39
N MET A 72 14.62 -2.71 2.08
CA MET A 72 15.95 -2.53 1.50
C MET A 72 15.94 -2.99 0.04
N ALA A 73 16.44 -2.16 -0.87
CA ALA A 73 16.64 -2.53 -2.26
C ALA A 73 17.74 -3.60 -2.41
N PRO A 74 17.79 -4.37 -3.52
CA PRO A 74 18.80 -5.42 -3.73
C PRO A 74 20.26 -4.93 -3.73
N ASN A 75 20.49 -3.62 -3.91
CA ASN A 75 21.81 -2.99 -3.82
C ASN A 75 22.23 -2.60 -2.38
N GLY A 76 21.42 -2.93 -1.38
CA GLY A 76 21.69 -2.63 0.03
C GLY A 76 21.35 -1.20 0.47
N GLN A 77 20.69 -0.39 -0.36
CA GLN A 77 20.18 0.93 0.04
C GLN A 77 18.74 0.85 0.57
N PRO A 78 18.34 1.69 1.54
CA PRO A 78 16.95 1.79 1.96
C PRO A 78 16.07 2.28 0.80
N GLN A 79 14.97 1.57 0.57
CA GLN A 79 14.02 1.84 -0.50
C GLN A 79 12.76 2.54 0.03
N ALA A 80 12.25 2.06 1.17
CA ALA A 80 11.08 2.62 1.83
C ALA A 80 11.15 2.39 3.34
N VAL A 81 10.41 3.20 4.08
CA VAL A 81 10.23 3.04 5.53
C VAL A 81 8.74 2.97 5.83
N HIS A 82 8.31 1.88 6.47
CA HIS A 82 6.95 1.66 6.90
C HIS A 82 6.83 1.93 8.40
N LEU A 83 5.87 2.78 8.75
CA LEU A 83 5.41 2.99 10.12
C LEU A 83 4.31 1.96 10.39
N VAL A 84 4.66 0.93 11.16
CA VAL A 84 3.78 -0.18 11.53
C VAL A 84 3.06 0.17 12.83
N THR A 85 1.73 0.15 12.78
CA THR A 85 0.85 0.42 13.93
C THR A 85 0.03 -0.83 14.26
N GLN A 86 -0.70 -0.79 15.38
CA GLN A 86 -1.67 -1.85 15.73
C GLN A 86 -2.83 -2.01 14.73
N HIS A 87 -3.11 -1.02 13.88
CA HIS A 87 -4.22 -1.05 12.91
C HIS A 87 -3.79 -1.41 11.49
N GLY A 88 -2.50 -1.30 11.17
CA GLY A 88 -1.95 -1.45 9.82
C GLY A 88 -0.63 -0.70 9.63
N ARG A 89 -0.14 -0.64 8.41
CA ARG A 89 1.11 0.06 8.04
C ARG A 89 0.84 1.33 7.24
N ILE A 90 1.68 2.33 7.46
CA ILE A 90 1.68 3.63 6.77
C ILE A 90 3.05 3.84 6.16
N THR A 91 3.12 4.21 4.88
CA THR A 91 4.39 4.40 4.15
C THR A 91 4.37 5.77 3.49
N ILE A 92 5.34 6.62 3.79
CA ILE A 92 5.47 7.95 3.17
C ILE A 92 6.67 7.94 2.23
N SER A 93 6.50 8.50 1.04
CA SER A 93 7.55 8.63 0.04
C SER A 93 7.41 9.95 -0.70
N ALA A 94 8.51 10.70 -0.83
CA ALA A 94 8.55 11.91 -1.66
C ALA A 94 9.07 11.61 -3.06
N TYR A 95 8.59 12.39 -4.02
CA TYR A 95 8.92 12.32 -5.44
C TYR A 95 9.28 13.72 -5.95
N ALA A 96 10.16 13.78 -6.95
CA ALA A 96 10.44 15.03 -7.66
C ALA A 96 9.24 15.45 -8.53
N ALA A 97 8.75 16.67 -8.35
CA ALA A 97 7.60 17.21 -9.09
C ALA A 97 7.99 18.44 -9.94
N PRO A 98 7.12 18.90 -10.87
CA PRO A 98 7.25 20.20 -11.51
C PRO A 98 7.08 21.34 -10.50
N LYS A 99 7.26 22.59 -10.95
CA LYS A 99 6.90 23.78 -10.15
C LYS A 99 5.39 23.98 -10.01
N SER A 100 4.60 23.41 -10.93
CA SER A 100 3.14 23.42 -10.92
C SER A 100 2.59 22.18 -10.21
N PRO A 101 1.51 22.31 -9.41
CA PRO A 101 0.82 21.17 -8.83
C PRO A 101 0.10 20.34 -9.90
N GLY A 102 -0.42 19.17 -9.50
CA GLY A 102 -1.20 18.27 -10.35
C GLY A 102 -0.53 16.92 -10.64
N GLN A 103 0.70 16.69 -10.19
CA GLN A 103 1.37 15.39 -10.35
C GLN A 103 0.62 14.28 -9.60
N TRP A 104 0.13 14.56 -8.39
CA TRP A 104 -0.65 13.58 -7.63
C TRP A 104 -1.89 13.12 -8.41
N ARG A 105 -2.61 14.03 -9.08
CA ARG A 105 -3.80 13.71 -9.90
C ARG A 105 -3.48 12.71 -11.02
N GLU A 106 -2.36 12.87 -11.70
CA GLU A 106 -1.91 11.97 -12.77
C GLU A 106 -1.49 10.61 -12.21
N VAL A 107 -0.66 10.62 -11.15
CA VAL A 107 -0.22 9.41 -10.44
C VAL A 107 -1.42 8.64 -9.88
N ALA A 108 -2.45 9.32 -9.36
CA ALA A 108 -3.65 8.69 -8.84
C ALA A 108 -4.49 8.03 -9.96
N ALA A 109 -4.60 8.64 -11.15
CA ALA A 109 -5.27 8.01 -12.28
C ALA A 109 -4.57 6.70 -12.68
N GLU A 110 -3.25 6.72 -12.83
CA GLU A 110 -2.44 5.55 -13.20
C GLU A 110 -2.46 4.46 -12.12
N LEU A 111 -2.41 4.82 -10.84
CA LEU A 111 -2.54 3.87 -9.72
C LEU A 111 -3.91 3.20 -9.74
N ALA A 112 -4.99 3.96 -9.96
CA ALA A 112 -6.34 3.40 -10.07
C ALA A 112 -6.48 2.45 -11.28
N GLU A 113 -5.85 2.75 -12.41
CA GLU A 113 -5.78 1.85 -13.57
C GLU A 113 -4.93 0.59 -13.31
N SER A 114 -3.82 0.71 -12.59
CA SER A 114 -3.01 -0.46 -12.19
C SER A 114 -3.79 -1.39 -11.27
N LEU A 115 -4.36 -0.85 -10.19
CA LEU A 115 -5.15 -1.61 -9.23
C LEU A 115 -6.34 -2.33 -9.90
N ARG A 116 -7.03 -1.70 -10.85
CA ARG A 116 -8.11 -2.36 -11.63
C ARG A 116 -7.59 -3.49 -12.52
N ARG A 117 -6.42 -3.34 -13.14
CA ARG A 117 -5.76 -4.43 -13.91
C ARG A 117 -5.37 -5.61 -13.01
N ASP A 118 -5.01 -5.33 -11.77
CA ASP A 118 -4.69 -6.31 -10.74
C ASP A 118 -5.95 -6.89 -10.04
N ASN A 119 -7.16 -6.68 -10.62
CA ASN A 119 -8.46 -7.12 -10.14
C ASN A 119 -8.87 -6.58 -8.75
N ALA A 120 -8.30 -5.45 -8.31
CA ALA A 120 -8.74 -4.76 -7.11
C ALA A 120 -10.05 -3.99 -7.37
N THR A 121 -10.90 -3.90 -6.35
CA THR A 121 -12.01 -2.92 -6.36
C THR A 121 -11.44 -1.55 -6.02
N VAL A 122 -11.72 -0.52 -6.83
CA VAL A 122 -11.13 0.82 -6.64
C VAL A 122 -12.21 1.90 -6.59
N SER A 123 -12.29 2.60 -5.46
CA SER A 123 -13.03 3.85 -5.27
C SER A 123 -12.09 5.07 -5.25
N ILE A 124 -12.63 6.23 -5.57
CA ILE A 124 -11.98 7.54 -5.41
C ILE A 124 -12.83 8.31 -4.40
N GLU A 125 -12.20 8.89 -3.40
CA GLU A 125 -12.84 9.64 -2.33
C GLU A 125 -12.22 11.03 -2.18
N SER A 126 -12.95 11.96 -1.59
CA SER A 126 -12.41 13.27 -1.21
C SER A 126 -11.80 13.20 0.18
N GLY A 127 -10.54 13.61 0.29
CA GLY A 127 -9.80 13.80 1.53
C GLY A 127 -9.28 15.24 1.68
N PRO A 128 -8.48 15.52 2.73
CA PRO A 128 -8.05 16.88 3.05
C PRO A 128 -7.26 17.56 1.92
N TRP A 129 -6.37 16.83 1.24
CA TRP A 129 -5.55 17.35 0.13
C TRP A 129 -6.15 17.04 -1.25
N GLY A 130 -7.47 16.87 -1.33
CA GLY A 130 -8.18 16.48 -2.54
C GLY A 130 -8.36 14.96 -2.67
N ARG A 131 -8.19 14.42 -3.88
CA ARG A 131 -8.51 13.01 -4.16
C ARG A 131 -7.63 12.03 -3.39
N GLU A 132 -8.25 11.09 -2.70
CA GLU A 132 -7.65 9.87 -2.17
C GLU A 132 -8.16 8.67 -2.98
N LEU A 133 -7.34 7.63 -3.14
CA LEU A 133 -7.78 6.35 -3.72
C LEU A 133 -7.96 5.33 -2.62
N GLN A 134 -9.04 4.55 -2.68
CA GLN A 134 -9.17 3.32 -1.88
C GLN A 134 -9.23 2.12 -2.82
N GLY A 135 -8.35 1.14 -2.58
CA GLY A 135 -8.27 -0.11 -3.31
C GLY A 135 -8.47 -1.30 -2.36
N SER A 136 -9.35 -2.24 -2.70
CA SER A 136 -9.55 -3.47 -1.95
C SER A 136 -9.06 -4.67 -2.75
N THR A 137 -8.22 -5.49 -2.12
CA THR A 137 -7.65 -6.73 -2.69
C THR A 137 -7.93 -7.92 -1.77
N PRO A 138 -7.85 -9.17 -2.24
CA PRO A 138 -8.02 -10.35 -1.38
C PRO A 138 -7.06 -10.45 -0.19
N ASN A 139 -5.92 -9.72 -0.23
CA ASN A 139 -4.87 -9.80 0.77
C ASN A 139 -4.89 -8.64 1.79
N ALA A 140 -5.33 -7.45 1.35
CA ALA A 140 -5.35 -6.23 2.15
C ALA A 140 -6.21 -5.15 1.47
N ASP A 141 -6.72 -4.22 2.26
CA ASP A 141 -7.20 -2.95 1.75
C ASP A 141 -6.07 -1.90 1.79
N LEU A 142 -6.10 -1.01 0.81
CA LEU A 142 -5.10 0.03 0.55
C LEU A 142 -5.80 1.39 0.45
N ARG A 143 -5.24 2.44 1.04
CA ARG A 143 -5.61 3.83 0.74
C ARG A 143 -4.36 4.62 0.33
N PHE A 144 -4.48 5.41 -0.73
CA PHE A 144 -3.42 6.26 -1.23
C PHE A 144 -3.84 7.72 -1.10
N LEU A 145 -3.05 8.49 -0.37
CA LEU A 145 -3.15 9.93 -0.26
C LEU A 145 -1.93 10.53 -0.97
N GLY A 146 -2.07 11.73 -1.51
CA GLY A 146 -0.92 12.47 -2.02
C GLY A 146 -1.12 13.97 -1.96
N VAL A 147 0.00 14.67 -1.88
CA VAL A 147 0.05 16.13 -1.75
C VAL A 147 1.12 16.65 -2.69
N ASP A 148 0.74 17.56 -3.59
CA ASP A 148 1.67 18.27 -4.46
C ASP A 148 2.19 19.53 -3.75
N GLY A 149 3.50 19.70 -3.69
CA GLY A 149 4.18 20.90 -3.19
C GLY A 149 5.11 21.51 -4.24
N TYR A 150 5.93 22.50 -3.86
CA TYR A 150 6.80 23.17 -4.83
C TYR A 150 8.00 22.29 -5.22
N ARG A 151 7.94 21.69 -6.42
CA ARG A 151 8.96 20.78 -6.98
C ARG A 151 9.08 19.42 -6.26
N TRP A 152 8.13 19.08 -5.39
CA TRP A 152 8.00 17.77 -4.76
C TRP A 152 6.53 17.31 -4.70
N MET A 153 6.32 16.02 -4.52
CA MET A 153 5.02 15.42 -4.22
C MET A 153 5.22 14.32 -3.17
N ILE A 154 4.42 14.33 -2.09
CA ILE A 154 4.34 13.19 -1.16
C ILE A 154 3.26 12.24 -1.64
N ARG A 155 3.56 10.94 -1.61
CA ARG A 155 2.56 9.87 -1.59
C ARG A 155 2.60 9.15 -0.25
N CYS A 156 1.45 9.08 0.43
CA CYS A 156 1.24 8.24 1.59
C CYS A 156 0.42 7.00 1.19
N VAL A 157 0.95 5.82 1.48
CA VAL A 157 0.27 4.53 1.27
C VAL A 157 -0.08 3.93 2.62
N VAL A 158 -1.37 3.78 2.86
CA VAL A 158 -1.96 3.13 4.03
C VAL A 158 -2.38 1.73 3.60
N ALA A 159 -2.04 0.72 4.41
CA ALA A 159 -2.41 -0.67 4.12
C ALA A 159 -2.76 -1.43 5.41
N GLY A 160 -3.86 -2.16 5.40
CA GLY A 160 -4.32 -2.92 6.57
C GLY A 160 -5.36 -3.98 6.24
N PRO A 161 -5.97 -4.60 7.27
CA PRO A 161 -7.05 -5.57 7.12
C PRO A 161 -8.26 -5.00 6.35
N ALA A 162 -9.15 -5.89 5.88
CA ALA A 162 -10.39 -5.48 5.23
C ALA A 162 -11.22 -4.52 6.12
N GLY A 163 -11.69 -3.41 5.54
CA GLY A 163 -12.42 -2.34 6.24
C GLY A 163 -11.55 -1.39 7.07
N SER A 164 -10.24 -1.62 7.20
CA SER A 164 -9.36 -0.76 8.04
C SER A 164 -8.95 0.56 7.39
N VAL A 165 -9.31 0.80 6.13
CA VAL A 165 -8.89 1.99 5.37
C VAL A 165 -10.04 2.92 4.96
N THR A 166 -11.21 2.85 5.61
CA THR A 166 -12.29 3.82 5.42
C THR A 166 -11.86 5.23 5.84
N GLY A 167 -12.52 6.27 5.33
CA GLY A 167 -12.11 7.67 5.54
C GLY A 167 -12.19 8.16 7.00
N ASP A 168 -12.87 7.41 7.85
CA ASP A 168 -13.09 7.60 9.30
C ASP A 168 -12.33 6.55 10.16
N SER A 169 -11.47 5.72 9.56
CA SER A 169 -10.77 4.68 10.30
C SER A 169 -9.63 5.27 11.15
N PRO A 170 -9.33 4.71 12.35
CA PRO A 170 -8.19 5.15 13.17
C PRO A 170 -6.84 5.07 12.45
N LEU A 171 -6.71 4.17 11.46
CA LEU A 171 -5.50 4.04 10.64
C LEU A 171 -5.37 5.20 9.64
N VAL A 172 -6.48 5.61 9.01
CA VAL A 172 -6.50 6.73 8.05
C VAL A 172 -6.40 8.07 8.76
N GLU A 173 -7.04 8.23 9.93
CA GLU A 173 -6.83 9.39 10.80
C GLU A 173 -5.36 9.53 11.20
N THR A 174 -4.74 8.45 11.69
CA THR A 174 -3.30 8.43 12.02
C THR A 174 -2.45 8.79 10.79
N ALA A 175 -2.74 8.23 9.61
CA ALA A 175 -2.00 8.53 8.39
C ALA A 175 -2.12 10.00 7.98
N ARG A 176 -3.32 10.58 8.05
CA ARG A 176 -3.54 12.00 7.78
C ARG A 176 -2.81 12.88 8.79
N SER A 177 -2.83 12.56 10.10
CA SER A 177 -2.04 13.28 11.10
C SER A 177 -0.54 13.26 10.80
N ILE A 178 0.01 12.10 10.41
CA ILE A 178 1.43 11.98 10.04
C ILE A 178 1.72 12.80 8.77
N VAL A 179 0.85 12.78 7.76
CA VAL A 179 1.02 13.59 6.53
C VAL A 179 0.96 15.08 6.82
N ALA A 180 -0.02 15.55 7.60
CA ALA A 180 -0.16 16.95 8.02
C ALA A 180 1.08 17.45 8.77
N GLU A 181 1.70 16.61 9.59
CA GLU A 181 2.94 16.95 10.29
C GLU A 181 4.23 16.61 9.52
N THR A 182 4.19 16.03 8.33
CA THR A 182 5.40 15.68 7.57
C THR A 182 6.08 16.93 7.00
N VAL A 183 7.41 16.96 7.03
CA VAL A 183 8.23 17.98 6.36
C VAL A 183 8.96 17.34 5.19
N VAL A 184 9.04 18.03 4.05
CA VAL A 184 9.78 17.60 2.86
C VAL A 184 11.08 18.37 2.76
N ARG A 185 12.20 17.65 2.73
CA ARG A 185 13.51 18.19 2.36
C ARG A 185 13.82 17.70 0.95
N ARG A 186 13.29 18.39 -0.06
CA ARG A 186 13.54 18.04 -1.48
C ARG A 186 15.04 17.98 -1.81
N GLY A 187 15.82 18.84 -1.17
CA GLY A 187 17.21 19.09 -1.54
C GLY A 187 17.32 19.86 -2.85
N GLN A 188 18.55 20.20 -3.25
CA GLN A 188 18.81 21.02 -4.44
C GLN A 188 19.19 20.22 -5.68
N ASP A 189 19.43 18.91 -5.54
CA ASP A 189 19.85 18.07 -6.65
C ASP A 189 18.82 18.01 -7.80
N PRO A 190 19.31 17.88 -9.06
CA PRO A 190 18.47 17.73 -10.22
C PRO A 190 17.95 16.29 -10.31
N HIS A 191 16.64 16.13 -10.10
CA HIS A 191 15.94 14.86 -10.26
C HIS A 191 14.92 14.98 -11.40
N PRO A 192 14.81 13.97 -12.30
CA PRO A 192 13.73 13.92 -13.28
C PRO A 192 12.37 13.87 -12.58
N VAL A 193 11.37 14.52 -13.17
CA VAL A 193 9.99 14.53 -12.67
C VAL A 193 9.47 13.08 -12.52
N ARG A 194 8.74 12.80 -11.44
CA ARG A 194 8.23 11.48 -11.01
C ARG A 194 9.28 10.50 -10.46
N THR A 195 10.55 10.89 -10.36
CA THR A 195 11.58 10.06 -9.69
C THR A 195 11.37 10.09 -8.18
N PRO A 196 11.41 8.95 -7.46
CA PRO A 196 11.43 8.96 -5.99
C PRO A 196 12.68 9.69 -5.48
N LEU A 197 12.51 10.50 -4.44
CA LEU A 197 13.63 11.15 -3.76
C LEU A 197 14.35 10.13 -2.85
N PRO A 198 15.67 10.30 -2.60
CA PRO A 198 16.43 9.33 -1.82
C PRO A 198 15.91 9.22 -0.39
N VAL A 199 15.82 7.98 0.09
CA VAL A 199 15.58 7.67 1.50
C VAL A 199 16.93 7.45 2.17
N VAL A 200 17.09 7.97 3.38
CA VAL A 200 18.27 7.77 4.23
C VAL A 200 17.81 7.25 5.59
N LEU A 201 18.52 6.28 6.17
CA LEU A 201 18.27 5.86 7.54
C LEU A 201 19.16 6.66 8.50
N PRO A 202 18.62 7.21 9.61
CA PRO A 202 19.45 7.72 10.69
C PRO A 202 20.43 6.67 11.19
N LYS A 203 21.68 7.08 11.45
CA LYS A 203 22.76 6.16 11.88
C LYS A 203 22.35 5.31 13.09
N ALA A 204 21.75 5.93 14.09
CA ALA A 204 21.27 5.23 15.29
C ALA A 204 20.26 4.11 14.96
N LEU A 205 19.31 4.36 14.04
CA LEU A 205 18.35 3.35 13.61
C LEU A 205 19.02 2.23 12.81
N ALA A 206 19.95 2.57 11.91
CA ALA A 206 20.72 1.59 11.14
C ALA A 206 21.59 0.68 12.05
N GLU A 207 22.23 1.26 13.07
CA GLU A 207 23.02 0.54 14.08
C GLU A 207 22.14 -0.38 14.95
N GLN A 208 20.96 0.09 15.37
CA GLN A 208 19.98 -0.71 16.11
C GLN A 208 19.48 -1.92 15.29
N LEU A 209 19.15 -1.70 14.01
CA LEU A 209 18.72 -2.77 13.11
C LEU A 209 19.83 -3.81 12.88
N ALA A 210 21.08 -3.35 12.68
CA ALA A 210 22.23 -4.24 12.53
C ALA A 210 22.50 -5.08 13.79
N ALA A 211 22.42 -4.48 14.98
CA ALA A 211 22.59 -5.19 16.26
C ALA A 211 21.49 -6.25 16.48
N ALA A 212 20.23 -5.93 16.17
CA ALA A 212 19.11 -6.87 16.28
C ALA A 212 19.28 -8.08 15.33
N GLN A 213 19.72 -7.85 14.08
CA GLN A 213 20.01 -8.92 13.13
C GLN A 213 21.16 -9.83 13.60
N GLN A 214 22.25 -9.27 14.14
CA GLN A 214 23.36 -10.06 14.68
C GLN A 214 22.93 -10.95 15.85
N GLN A 215 22.07 -10.44 16.76
CA GLN A 215 21.53 -11.23 17.87
C GLN A 215 20.64 -12.39 17.38
N GLN A 216 19.77 -12.14 16.39
CA GLN A 216 18.93 -13.19 15.79
C GLN A 216 19.78 -14.27 15.08
N GLN A 217 20.84 -13.88 14.37
CA GLN A 217 21.76 -14.82 13.73
C GLN A 217 22.53 -15.65 14.75
N ALA A 218 23.03 -15.04 15.82
CA ALA A 218 23.71 -15.76 16.91
C ALA A 218 22.78 -16.77 17.61
N ALA A 219 21.53 -16.37 17.88
CA ALA A 219 20.52 -17.27 18.46
C ALA A 219 20.18 -18.45 17.53
N ALA A 220 20.04 -18.21 16.23
CA ALA A 220 19.82 -19.27 15.24
C ALA A 220 21.01 -20.23 15.11
N GLN A 221 22.24 -19.71 15.18
CA GLN A 221 23.47 -20.52 15.21
C GLN A 221 23.61 -21.35 16.49
N GLN A 222 23.13 -20.86 17.64
CA GLN A 222 23.11 -21.63 18.89
C GLN A 222 22.01 -22.71 18.88
N ALA A 223 20.82 -22.40 18.38
CA ALA A 223 19.72 -23.35 18.25
C ALA A 223 20.07 -24.53 17.31
N SER A 224 20.85 -24.28 16.25
CA SER A 224 21.34 -25.33 15.33
C SER A 224 22.57 -26.11 15.85
N GLN A 225 23.16 -25.69 16.98
CA GLN A 225 24.27 -26.39 17.64
C GLN A 225 23.84 -27.17 18.90
N GLN A 226 22.57 -27.11 19.33
CA GLN A 226 22.09 -28.00 20.38
C GLN A 226 22.02 -29.44 19.85
N PRO A 227 22.74 -30.41 20.45
CA PRO A 227 22.62 -31.81 20.06
C PRO A 227 21.21 -32.31 20.38
N THR A 228 20.54 -32.92 19.41
CA THR A 228 19.33 -33.69 19.66
C THR A 228 19.61 -34.69 20.79
N PRO A 229 18.83 -34.72 21.89
CA PRO A 229 19.02 -35.73 22.92
C PRO A 229 18.92 -37.12 22.28
N GLN A 230 20.03 -37.87 22.30
CA GLN A 230 20.01 -39.25 21.82
C GLN A 230 19.03 -40.03 22.69
N GLN A 231 17.90 -40.45 22.11
CA GLN A 231 17.01 -41.39 22.77
C GLN A 231 17.83 -42.64 23.13
N PRO A 232 17.78 -43.10 24.41
CA PRO A 232 18.43 -44.35 24.77
C PRO A 232 17.89 -45.48 23.89
N ALA A 233 18.80 -46.23 23.27
CA ALA A 233 18.40 -47.35 22.42
C ALA A 233 17.54 -48.34 23.24
N PRO A 234 16.36 -48.76 22.74
CA PRO A 234 15.55 -49.74 23.45
C PRO A 234 16.34 -51.06 23.61
N PRO A 235 16.27 -51.71 24.79
CA PRO A 235 17.02 -52.93 25.04
C PRO A 235 16.60 -54.04 24.06
N GLN A 236 17.58 -54.60 23.36
CA GLN A 236 17.36 -55.71 22.44
C GLN A 236 16.90 -56.95 23.23
N GLN A 237 15.67 -57.39 22.99
CA GLN A 237 15.21 -58.69 23.47
C GLN A 237 15.88 -59.82 22.66
N PRO A 238 16.34 -60.90 23.30
CA PRO A 238 16.94 -62.03 22.60
C PRO A 238 15.89 -62.77 21.75
N ALA A 239 16.27 -63.14 20.53
CA ALA A 239 15.37 -63.79 19.59
C ALA A 239 14.99 -65.22 20.04
N PRO A 240 13.70 -65.63 19.91
CA PRO A 240 13.29 -67.01 20.14
C PRO A 240 13.77 -67.94 19.02
N PRO A 241 14.04 -69.23 19.32
CA PRO A 241 14.60 -70.17 18.35
C PRO A 241 13.60 -70.57 17.25
N GLN A 242 14.12 -70.78 16.04
CA GLN A 242 13.36 -71.24 14.87
C GLN A 242 12.82 -72.67 15.05
N GLN A 243 11.57 -72.91 14.65
CA GLN A 243 11.04 -74.25 14.41
C GLN A 243 10.82 -74.46 12.90
N PRO A 244 11.18 -75.63 12.34
CA PRO A 244 11.00 -75.94 10.92
C PRO A 244 9.55 -76.32 10.57
N ALA A 245 9.17 -76.07 9.32
CA ALA A 245 7.82 -76.31 8.79
C ALA A 245 7.49 -77.80 8.58
N PRO A 246 6.19 -78.12 8.45
CA PRO A 246 5.75 -79.07 7.43
C PRO A 246 4.74 -78.48 6.42
N GLN A 247 4.49 -79.25 5.37
CA GLN A 247 3.96 -78.81 4.06
C GLN A 247 2.47 -79.18 3.84
N SER A 248 1.93 -78.82 2.65
CA SER A 248 0.75 -79.41 1.95
C SER A 248 -0.61 -78.70 2.15
N ARG A 249 -1.50 -78.55 1.15
CA ARG A 249 -1.43 -78.56 -0.35
C ARG A 249 -2.74 -77.88 -0.91
N PRO A 250 -3.12 -77.95 -2.21
CA PRO A 250 -3.67 -76.78 -2.91
C PRO A 250 -5.21 -76.70 -2.99
N ARG A 251 -5.72 -75.57 -3.50
CA ARG A 251 -7.07 -75.48 -4.09
C ARG A 251 -7.01 -75.21 -5.60
N HIS A 252 -7.37 -76.22 -6.41
CA HIS A 252 -8.26 -75.98 -7.57
C HIS A 252 -9.61 -75.45 -7.03
N GLY A 253 -10.46 -74.75 -7.76
CA GLY A 253 -10.49 -74.36 -9.17
C GLY A 253 -11.94 -73.99 -9.53
N GLU A 254 -12.15 -73.38 -10.70
CA GLU A 254 -13.45 -73.22 -11.40
C GLU A 254 -14.50 -72.17 -10.91
N SER A 255 -14.77 -71.24 -11.83
CA SER A 255 -16.10 -70.91 -12.41
C SER A 255 -17.08 -69.89 -11.76
N GLY A 256 -17.65 -69.05 -12.64
CA GLY A 256 -18.67 -68.01 -12.38
C GLY A 256 -18.15 -66.59 -12.70
N SER A 257 -18.29 -66.02 -13.90
CA SER A 257 -19.52 -65.45 -14.52
C SER A 257 -20.35 -64.53 -13.61
N ALA A 258 -20.89 -63.37 -14.05
CA ALA A 258 -20.69 -62.55 -15.24
C ALA A 258 -21.43 -61.20 -15.06
N MET A 259 -21.10 -60.20 -15.89
CA MET A 259 -21.98 -59.13 -16.42
C MET A 259 -22.85 -58.22 -15.50
N GLN A 260 -22.74 -56.90 -15.78
CA GLN A 260 -23.87 -55.93 -15.91
C GLN A 260 -24.62 -55.53 -14.62
N GLN A 261 -25.28 -54.36 -14.48
CA GLN A 261 -25.48 -53.19 -15.37
C GLN A 261 -25.93 -51.97 -14.53
N LEU A 262 -25.81 -50.76 -15.11
CA LEU A 262 -26.54 -49.51 -14.77
C LEU A 262 -26.26 -48.92 -13.36
N GLY A 263 -26.18 -47.60 -13.15
CA GLY A 263 -26.27 -46.46 -14.08
C GLY A 263 -27.33 -45.45 -13.64
N PHE A 264 -26.89 -44.29 -13.14
CA PHE A 264 -27.49 -42.95 -13.24
C PHE A 264 -26.40 -41.91 -12.96
#